data_AF-A6HH22-F1
#
_entry.id   AF-A6HH22-F1
#
_cell.length_a   1.000
_cell.length_b   1.000
_cell.length_c   1.000
_cell.angle_alpha   90.00
_cell.angle_beta   90.00
_cell.angle_gamma   90.00
#
_symmetry.space_group_name_H-M   'P 1'
#
loop_
_entity.id
_entity.type
_entity.pdbx_description
1 polymer ?
#
loop_
_entity_poly.entity_id
_entity_poly.type
_entity_poly.pdbx_seq_one_letter_code
_entity_poly.pdbx_strand_id
1 'polypeptide(L)'
;MNCAGFLKIDTASLGDSTDSYIEVLDGSRVHPETYEWARKMAVDALEYDESAEDANPAGALEEILENPERLKDLDLDAFAEELERQGYGDKHITLYDIRAELSCRYKDLRTAYRSPNTEEIFNMLTKETPETFYIGKLIICNVTGIAHRRPQGESYDQAIRNDETGLWQCPFCQQDNFPELSEVWNHFDSGSCPGQAIGVKTRLDNGVTGFIPTKFLSDKVVKRPEERVKVGMTVHCRIMKIDIEKFSADLTCRTSDLMDRNNEWKLPKDTYYDFDAEAADHKQEEDMKRKQQRTTYIKRVIAHPSFHNINFKQAEKMMETMDQGDVIIRPSSKGENHLTVTWKVSDGIYQHVDVREEGKENAFSLGATLWINSEEFEDLDEIVARYVQPMASFARDLLNHKYYQDCSGGDRKKLEELLIKTKKEKPTFIPYFICACKELPGKFLLG
;
A
#
# COMPACT_ATOMS: atom_id res chain seq x y z
N MET A 1 -54.70 30.01 15.72
CA MET A 1 -53.53 30.90 15.82
C MET A 1 -52.29 30.18 15.35
N ASN A 2 -51.66 29.28 16.12
CA ASN A 2 -50.36 28.67 15.80
C ASN A 2 -50.14 28.10 14.37
N CYS A 3 -51.17 27.52 13.73
CA CYS A 3 -51.02 26.87 12.42
C CYS A 3 -51.42 27.73 11.22
N ALA A 4 -52.10 28.87 11.42
CA ALA A 4 -52.79 29.56 10.33
C ALA A 4 -51.83 30.11 9.26
N GLY A 5 -50.69 30.68 9.65
CA GLY A 5 -49.68 31.21 8.70
C GLY A 5 -48.84 30.13 7.98
N PHE A 6 -49.03 28.85 8.31
CA PHE A 6 -48.30 27.72 7.70
C PHE A 6 -49.19 26.84 6.83
N LEU A 7 -50.50 27.08 6.81
CA LEU A 7 -51.47 26.37 6.00
C LEU A 7 -51.90 27.30 4.86
N LYS A 8 -51.45 26.97 3.64
CA LYS A 8 -51.81 27.72 2.44
C LYS A 8 -53.07 27.17 1.79
N ILE A 9 -53.97 28.06 1.37
CA ILE A 9 -55.07 27.73 0.47
C ILE A 9 -54.67 28.13 -0.95
N ASP A 10 -54.89 27.24 -1.92
CA ASP A 10 -54.64 27.57 -3.32
C ASP A 10 -55.79 28.41 -3.89
N THR A 11 -55.70 29.73 -3.68
CA THR A 11 -56.73 30.69 -4.08
C THR A 11 -57.00 30.68 -5.59
N ALA A 12 -56.02 30.27 -6.42
CA ALA A 12 -56.17 30.20 -7.87
C ALA A 12 -57.05 29.02 -8.32
N SER A 13 -57.04 27.91 -7.58
CA SER A 13 -57.81 26.71 -7.92
C SER A 13 -59.24 26.72 -7.34
N LEU A 14 -59.49 27.50 -6.28
CA LEU A 14 -60.77 27.49 -5.54
C LEU A 14 -61.68 28.71 -5.80
N GLY A 15 -61.19 29.75 -6.47
CA GLY A 15 -61.92 31.01 -6.68
C GLY A 15 -63.28 30.88 -7.39
N ASP A 16 -63.45 29.87 -8.24
CA ASP A 16 -64.67 29.69 -9.04
C ASP A 16 -65.64 28.62 -8.48
N SER A 17 -65.27 27.88 -7.43
CA SER A 17 -65.91 26.59 -7.09
C SER A 17 -66.74 26.57 -5.81
N THR A 18 -66.64 27.59 -4.94
CA THR A 18 -67.27 27.55 -3.61
C THR A 18 -67.89 28.89 -3.22
N ASP A 19 -69.10 28.84 -2.67
CA ASP A 19 -69.83 29.95 -2.00
C ASP A 19 -69.16 30.44 -0.69
N SER A 20 -67.90 30.07 -0.47
CA SER A 20 -67.12 30.36 0.73
C SER A 20 -66.23 31.57 0.47
N TYR A 21 -66.26 32.55 1.38
CA TYR A 21 -65.42 33.74 1.32
C TYR A 21 -63.95 33.33 1.51
N ILE A 22 -63.15 33.40 0.43
CA ILE A 22 -61.70 33.13 0.40
C ILE A 22 -60.99 34.47 0.28
N GLU A 23 -60.06 34.77 1.19
CA GLU A 23 -59.26 35.99 1.09
C GLU A 23 -58.03 35.75 0.20
N VAL A 24 -57.63 36.76 -0.56
CA VAL A 24 -56.46 36.66 -1.45
C VAL A 24 -55.16 36.38 -0.67
N LEU A 25 -55.13 36.81 0.61
CA LEU A 25 -54.03 36.60 1.54
C LEU A 25 -53.94 35.16 2.08
N ASP A 26 -54.97 34.32 1.93
CA ASP A 26 -54.94 32.90 2.30
C ASP A 26 -53.93 32.10 1.44
N GLY A 27 -53.54 32.66 0.29
CA GLY A 27 -52.49 32.15 -0.58
C GLY A 27 -51.06 32.54 -0.17
N SER A 28 -50.89 33.28 0.92
CA SER A 28 -49.61 33.84 1.41
C SER A 28 -49.23 33.31 2.80
N ARG A 29 -48.04 33.68 3.30
CA ARG A 29 -47.66 33.42 4.71
C ARG A 29 -48.14 34.48 5.70
N VAL A 30 -48.86 35.50 5.22
CA VAL A 30 -49.42 36.52 6.12
C VAL A 30 -50.40 35.83 7.06
N HIS A 31 -50.24 36.05 8.36
CA HIS A 31 -51.12 35.45 9.36
C HIS A 31 -52.47 36.22 9.40
N PRO A 32 -53.62 35.57 9.60
CA PRO A 32 -54.92 36.26 9.63
C PRO A 32 -55.03 37.42 10.62
N GLU A 33 -54.25 37.41 11.72
CA GLU A 33 -54.20 38.52 12.68
C GLU A 33 -53.63 39.82 12.08
N THR A 34 -52.87 39.72 10.98
CA THR A 34 -52.19 40.85 10.34
C THR A 34 -52.77 41.23 8.99
N TYR A 35 -53.90 40.64 8.59
CA TYR A 35 -54.59 40.97 7.33
C TYR A 35 -55.00 42.43 7.26
N GLU A 36 -55.42 43.02 8.38
CA GLU A 36 -55.75 44.44 8.45
C GLU A 36 -54.54 45.34 8.16
N TRP A 37 -53.34 44.94 8.58
CA TRP A 37 -52.10 45.68 8.29
C TRP A 37 -51.71 45.54 6.83
N ALA A 38 -51.82 44.35 6.25
CA ALA A 38 -51.60 44.15 4.82
C ALA A 38 -52.55 45.00 3.96
N ARG A 39 -53.83 45.10 4.36
CA ARG A 39 -54.83 45.99 3.72
C ARG A 39 -54.45 47.47 3.81
N LYS A 40 -54.08 47.95 4.99
CA LYS A 40 -53.65 49.34 5.18
C LYS A 40 -52.38 49.66 4.39
N MET A 41 -51.38 48.77 4.43
CA MET A 41 -50.17 48.91 3.62
C MET A 41 -50.48 49.02 2.12
N ALA A 42 -51.47 48.26 1.63
CA ALA A 42 -51.88 48.34 0.22
C ALA A 42 -52.59 49.64 -0.11
N VAL A 43 -53.47 50.14 0.77
CA VAL A 43 -54.15 51.44 0.58
C VAL A 43 -53.13 52.60 0.59
N ASP A 44 -52.21 52.60 1.55
CA ASP A 44 -51.21 53.65 1.70
C ASP A 44 -50.22 53.66 0.53
N ALA A 45 -49.81 52.48 0.04
CA ALA A 45 -48.94 52.36 -1.13
C ALA A 45 -49.60 52.80 -2.46
N LEU A 46 -50.94 52.89 -2.50
CA LEU A 46 -51.69 53.37 -3.67
C LEU A 46 -52.02 54.87 -3.61
N GLU A 47 -51.68 55.55 -2.50
CA GLU A 47 -51.98 56.96 -2.26
C GLU A 47 -53.45 57.33 -2.53
N TYR A 48 -54.40 56.45 -2.17
CA TYR A 48 -55.82 56.78 -2.31
C TYR A 48 -56.16 58.00 -1.46
N ASP A 49 -56.85 58.98 -2.07
CA ASP A 49 -57.30 60.19 -1.38
C ASP A 49 -58.32 59.79 -0.30
N GLU A 50 -58.06 60.12 0.98
CA GLU A 50 -58.90 59.77 2.13
C GLU A 50 -60.36 60.26 2.00
N SER A 51 -60.62 61.16 1.04
CA SER A 51 -61.93 61.73 0.73
C SER A 51 -62.75 60.96 -0.32
N ALA A 52 -62.18 59.93 -0.96
CA ALA A 52 -62.89 59.09 -1.91
C ALA A 52 -63.59 57.93 -1.21
N GLU A 53 -64.92 57.85 -1.32
CA GLU A 53 -65.74 56.70 -0.89
C GLU A 53 -65.39 55.37 -1.63
N ASP A 54 -64.38 55.37 -2.48
CA ASP A 54 -63.97 54.27 -3.38
C ASP A 54 -62.76 53.44 -2.88
N ALA A 55 -62.17 53.75 -1.72
CA ALA A 55 -61.02 53.00 -1.19
C ALA A 55 -61.44 51.64 -0.58
N ASN A 56 -61.84 50.68 -1.41
CA ASN A 56 -62.10 49.31 -0.97
C ASN A 56 -60.77 48.62 -0.60
N PRO A 57 -60.52 48.28 0.68
CA PRO A 57 -59.24 47.70 1.10
C PRO A 57 -58.93 46.33 0.48
N ALA A 58 -59.97 45.60 0.03
CA ALA A 58 -59.79 44.34 -0.70
C ALA A 58 -59.34 44.57 -2.14
N GLY A 59 -59.90 45.59 -2.83
CA GLY A 59 -59.49 45.96 -4.18
C GLY A 59 -58.07 46.53 -4.24
N ALA A 60 -57.69 47.30 -3.21
CA ALA A 60 -56.32 47.80 -3.05
C ALA A 60 -55.29 46.66 -3.00
N LEU A 61 -55.60 45.57 -2.28
CA LEU A 61 -54.74 44.40 -2.21
C LEU A 61 -54.60 43.69 -3.57
N GLU A 62 -55.69 43.55 -4.32
CA GLU A 62 -55.66 42.96 -5.66
C GLU A 62 -54.80 43.80 -6.61
N GLU A 63 -54.94 45.13 -6.60
CA GLU A 63 -54.14 46.04 -7.43
C GLU A 63 -52.64 45.99 -7.07
N ILE A 64 -52.30 45.90 -5.78
CA ILE A 64 -50.92 45.74 -5.31
C ILE A 64 -50.34 44.37 -5.69
N LEU A 65 -51.14 43.30 -5.70
CA LEU A 65 -50.70 41.98 -6.14
C LEU A 65 -50.44 41.93 -7.65
N GLU A 66 -51.16 42.73 -8.44
CA GLU A 66 -50.86 42.92 -9.86
C GLU A 66 -49.62 43.80 -10.08
N ASN A 67 -49.41 44.81 -9.24
CA ASN A 67 -48.34 45.79 -9.36
C ASN A 67 -47.50 45.93 -8.07
N PRO A 68 -46.70 44.90 -7.71
CA PRO A 68 -45.98 44.86 -6.44
C PRO A 68 -44.85 45.89 -6.31
N GLU A 69 -44.44 46.52 -7.42
CA GLU A 69 -43.42 47.57 -7.44
C GLU A 69 -43.82 48.80 -6.61
N ARG A 70 -45.11 49.10 -6.50
CA ARG A 70 -45.62 50.23 -5.71
C ARG A 70 -45.32 50.13 -4.21
N LEU A 71 -45.10 48.92 -3.70
CA LEU A 71 -44.72 48.69 -2.30
C LEU A 71 -43.26 49.07 -1.98
N LYS A 72 -42.43 49.36 -2.98
CA LYS A 72 -41.01 49.73 -2.77
C LYS A 72 -40.84 51.15 -2.26
N ASP A 73 -41.75 52.04 -2.63
CA ASP A 73 -41.71 53.46 -2.30
C ASP A 73 -42.29 53.75 -0.91
N LEU A 74 -42.95 52.75 -0.29
CA LEU A 74 -43.51 52.85 1.06
C LEU A 74 -42.41 52.73 2.12
N ASP A 75 -42.31 53.74 2.99
CA ASP A 75 -41.43 53.73 4.16
C ASP A 75 -42.03 52.89 5.30
N LEU A 76 -41.60 51.63 5.38
CA LEU A 76 -42.08 50.69 6.38
C LEU A 76 -41.59 51.01 7.80
N ASP A 77 -40.47 51.71 7.95
CA ASP A 77 -39.91 52.04 9.25
C ASP A 77 -40.75 53.15 9.89
N ALA A 78 -41.11 54.19 9.13
CA ALA A 78 -42.04 55.23 9.58
C ALA A 78 -43.43 54.67 9.90
N PHE A 79 -43.94 53.73 9.09
CA PHE A 79 -45.22 53.07 9.35
C PHE A 79 -45.20 52.23 10.63
N ALA A 80 -44.10 51.53 10.89
CA ALA A 80 -43.92 50.74 12.10
C ALA A 80 -43.82 51.60 13.37
N GLU A 81 -43.09 52.72 13.32
CA GLU A 81 -42.99 53.69 14.42
C GLU A 81 -44.38 54.26 14.80
N GLU A 82 -45.23 54.53 13.81
CA GLU A 82 -46.58 55.04 14.06
C GLU A 82 -47.49 53.98 14.70
N LEU A 83 -47.39 52.71 14.27
CA LEU A 83 -48.10 51.60 14.90
C LEU A 83 -47.65 51.37 16.35
N GLU A 84 -46.37 51.55 16.64
CA GLU A 84 -45.83 51.45 18.01
C GLU A 84 -46.37 52.59 18.89
N ARG A 85 -46.41 53.82 18.38
CA ARG A 85 -46.99 54.99 19.08
C ARG A 85 -48.48 54.83 19.38
N GLN A 86 -49.22 54.16 18.50
CA GLN A 86 -50.64 53.85 18.71
C GLN A 86 -50.88 52.66 19.66
N GLY A 87 -49.82 52.00 20.14
CA GLY A 87 -49.89 50.94 21.14
C GLY A 87 -50.10 49.53 20.59
N TYR A 88 -49.89 49.30 19.29
CA TYR A 88 -49.98 47.97 18.66
C TYR A 88 -48.68 47.14 18.77
N GLY A 89 -47.65 47.74 19.38
CA GLY A 89 -46.33 47.14 19.58
C GLY A 89 -45.44 47.22 18.35
N ASP A 90 -44.20 46.76 18.51
CA ASP A 90 -43.22 46.73 17.44
C ASP A 90 -43.59 45.65 16.40
N LYS A 91 -43.87 46.09 15.16
CA LYS A 91 -44.23 45.25 14.01
C LYS A 91 -43.29 45.40 12.83
N HIS A 92 -42.10 45.97 13.00
CA HIS A 92 -41.16 46.24 11.89
C HIS A 92 -40.95 44.99 11.02
N ILE A 93 -40.46 43.89 11.62
CA ILE A 93 -40.17 42.64 10.90
C ILE A 93 -41.42 42.09 10.20
N THR A 94 -42.57 42.15 10.87
CA THR A 94 -43.85 41.66 10.32
C THR A 94 -44.26 42.43 9.07
N LEU A 95 -44.06 43.75 9.02
CA LEU A 95 -44.36 44.56 7.84
C LEU A 95 -43.41 44.26 6.68
N TYR A 96 -42.12 44.04 6.96
CA TYR A 96 -41.16 43.58 5.95
C TYR A 96 -41.54 42.21 5.37
N ASP A 97 -41.96 41.27 6.22
CA ASP A 97 -42.43 39.95 5.80
C ASP A 97 -43.73 40.04 4.98
N ILE A 98 -44.67 40.89 5.39
CA ILE A 98 -45.90 41.17 4.62
C ILE A 98 -45.55 41.73 3.25
N ARG A 99 -44.66 42.73 3.16
CA ARG A 99 -44.21 43.28 1.87
C ARG A 99 -43.59 42.20 0.98
N ALA A 100 -42.76 41.33 1.55
CA ALA A 100 -42.14 40.23 0.82
C ALA A 100 -43.18 39.23 0.27
N GLU A 101 -44.20 38.90 1.07
CA GLU A 101 -45.30 38.00 0.67
C GLU A 101 -46.23 38.64 -0.36
N LEU A 102 -46.53 39.93 -0.25
CA LEU A 102 -47.29 40.67 -1.29
C LEU A 102 -46.49 40.78 -2.60
N SER A 103 -45.17 40.93 -2.52
CA SER A 103 -44.29 40.97 -3.70
C SER A 103 -44.20 39.61 -4.42
N CYS A 104 -44.13 38.52 -3.66
CA CYS A 104 -44.06 37.17 -4.21
C CYS A 104 -44.68 36.16 -3.23
N ARG A 105 -45.96 35.86 -3.46
CA ARG A 105 -46.76 35.01 -2.57
C ARG A 105 -46.12 33.64 -2.34
N TYR A 106 -45.90 33.30 -1.08
CA TYR A 106 -45.41 32.00 -0.63
C TYR A 106 -44.10 31.57 -1.31
N LYS A 107 -43.19 32.52 -1.55
CA LYS A 107 -41.88 32.24 -2.15
C LYS A 107 -41.14 31.14 -1.39
N ASP A 108 -40.57 30.18 -2.13
CA ASP A 108 -39.74 29.14 -1.52
C ASP A 108 -38.44 29.77 -0.99
N LEU A 109 -38.27 29.75 0.33
CA LEU A 109 -37.09 30.26 1.01
C LEU A 109 -36.01 29.19 1.19
N ARG A 110 -36.26 27.95 0.74
CA ARG A 110 -35.23 26.91 0.73
C ARG A 110 -34.12 27.28 -0.25
N THR A 111 -32.91 26.81 0.05
CA THR A 111 -31.83 26.86 -0.93
C THR A 111 -32.27 26.17 -2.21
N ALA A 112 -32.03 26.81 -3.35
CA ALA A 112 -32.36 26.24 -4.65
C ALA A 112 -31.74 24.85 -4.80
N TYR A 113 -32.51 23.92 -5.38
CA TYR A 113 -31.99 22.58 -5.65
C TYR A 113 -30.76 22.67 -6.53
N ARG A 114 -29.67 22.07 -6.05
CA ARG A 114 -28.41 21.97 -6.78
C ARG A 114 -28.22 20.51 -7.19
N SER A 115 -28.17 20.27 -8.50
CA SER A 115 -27.78 18.96 -9.04
C SER A 115 -26.34 18.64 -8.64
N PRO A 116 -26.01 17.37 -8.35
CA PRO A 116 -24.64 16.97 -8.05
C PRO A 116 -23.67 17.41 -9.16
N ASN A 117 -22.52 17.93 -8.78
CA ASN A 117 -21.45 18.24 -9.73
C ASN A 117 -20.74 16.95 -10.19
N THR A 118 -19.88 17.04 -11.20
CA THR A 118 -19.19 15.86 -11.76
C THR A 118 -18.35 15.11 -10.72
N GLU A 119 -17.73 15.83 -9.79
CA GLU A 119 -16.94 15.26 -8.69
C GLU A 119 -17.81 14.52 -7.66
N GLU A 120 -18.95 15.10 -7.27
CA GLU A 120 -19.95 14.48 -6.41
C GLU A 120 -20.52 13.24 -7.07
N ILE A 121 -20.82 13.29 -8.38
CA ILE A 121 -21.26 12.12 -9.16
C ILE A 121 -20.18 11.03 -9.13
N PHE A 122 -18.92 11.41 -9.33
CA PHE A 122 -17.80 10.47 -9.29
C PHE A 122 -17.68 9.81 -7.91
N ASN A 123 -17.71 10.59 -6.83
CA ASN A 123 -17.64 10.09 -5.45
C ASN A 123 -18.86 9.22 -5.10
N MET A 124 -20.06 9.61 -5.54
CA MET A 124 -21.28 8.82 -5.34
C MET A 124 -21.24 7.47 -6.06
N LEU A 125 -20.72 7.42 -7.29
CA LEU A 125 -20.68 6.19 -8.10
C LEU A 125 -19.53 5.26 -7.71
N THR A 126 -18.34 5.82 -7.44
CA THR A 126 -17.16 5.03 -7.05
C THR A 126 -17.15 4.68 -5.56
N LYS A 127 -17.95 5.39 -4.74
CA LYS A 127 -17.92 5.34 -3.27
C LYS A 127 -16.57 5.71 -2.66
N GLU A 128 -15.77 6.47 -3.41
CA GLU A 128 -14.49 6.99 -2.96
C GLU A 128 -14.64 8.42 -2.46
N THR A 129 -13.73 8.84 -1.60
CA THR A 129 -13.59 10.23 -1.17
C THR A 129 -12.29 10.81 -1.68
N PRO A 130 -12.14 12.16 -1.69
CA PRO A 130 -10.87 12.81 -1.97
C PRO A 130 -9.74 12.41 -1.00
N GLU A 131 -10.03 11.73 0.10
CA GLU A 131 -9.03 11.22 1.06
C GLU A 131 -8.60 9.79 0.74
N THR A 132 -9.48 8.98 0.16
CA THR A 132 -9.19 7.59 -0.22
C THR A 132 -8.60 7.49 -1.63
N PHE A 133 -9.06 8.34 -2.56
CA PHE A 133 -8.69 8.33 -3.97
C PHE A 133 -8.15 9.71 -4.41
N TYR A 134 -6.86 9.95 -4.14
CA TYR A 134 -6.17 11.20 -4.48
C TYR A 134 -4.91 10.99 -5.32
N ILE A 135 -4.44 12.07 -5.94
CA ILE A 135 -3.19 12.08 -6.72
C ILE A 135 -2.00 11.74 -5.82
N GLY A 136 -1.30 10.66 -6.12
CA GLY A 136 -0.15 10.15 -5.38
C GLY A 136 -0.46 8.95 -4.48
N LYS A 137 -1.74 8.61 -4.30
CA LYS A 137 -2.16 7.42 -3.55
C LYS A 137 -1.61 6.15 -4.19
N LEU A 138 -1.02 5.29 -3.36
CA LEU A 138 -0.64 3.92 -3.73
C LEU A 138 -1.86 3.02 -3.70
N ILE A 139 -2.15 2.38 -4.84
CA ILE A 139 -3.29 1.48 -5.04
C ILE A 139 -2.83 0.21 -5.75
N ILE A 140 -3.66 -0.81 -5.68
CA ILE A 140 -3.49 -2.05 -6.44
C ILE A 140 -4.47 -2.02 -7.59
N CYS A 141 -4.01 -2.35 -8.79
CA CYS A 141 -4.87 -2.48 -9.95
C CYS A 141 -4.60 -3.77 -10.72
N ASN A 142 -5.62 -4.25 -11.41
CA ASN A 142 -5.56 -5.46 -12.22
C ASN A 142 -5.32 -5.11 -13.68
N VAL A 143 -4.31 -5.70 -14.30
CA VAL A 143 -4.02 -5.50 -15.72
C VAL A 143 -5.12 -6.14 -16.55
N THR A 144 -5.86 -5.34 -17.32
CA THR A 144 -6.94 -5.81 -18.20
C THR A 144 -6.49 -6.01 -19.64
N GLY A 145 -5.48 -5.28 -20.09
CA GLY A 145 -4.98 -5.39 -21.46
C GLY A 145 -3.84 -4.44 -21.74
N ILE A 146 -3.28 -4.52 -22.95
CA ILE A 146 -2.25 -3.61 -23.42
C ILE A 146 -2.87 -2.73 -24.51
N ALA A 147 -2.68 -1.43 -24.40
CA ALA A 147 -3.15 -0.46 -25.38
C ALA A 147 -2.09 -0.29 -26.47
N HIS A 148 -2.48 -0.55 -27.71
CA HIS A 148 -1.63 -0.33 -28.87
C HIS A 148 -2.17 0.83 -29.72
N ARG A 149 -1.27 1.64 -30.28
CA ARG A 149 -1.60 2.61 -31.32
C ARG A 149 -1.28 1.98 -32.66
N ARG A 150 -2.27 1.98 -33.55
CA ARG A 150 -1.98 1.83 -34.97
C ARG A 150 -1.43 3.17 -35.49
N PRO A 151 -0.28 3.19 -36.16
CA PRO A 151 0.19 4.38 -36.87
C PRO A 151 -0.85 4.76 -37.93
N GLN A 152 -1.15 6.05 -38.06
CA GLN A 152 -1.95 6.61 -39.15
C GLN A 152 -1.04 7.52 -39.99
N GLY A 153 -0.85 7.18 -41.28
CA GLY A 153 -0.13 8.03 -42.25
C GLY A 153 1.27 7.58 -42.66
N GLU A 154 1.73 8.10 -43.80
CA GLU A 154 2.94 7.79 -44.60
C GLU A 154 4.28 8.04 -43.88
N SER A 155 4.55 7.35 -42.77
CA SER A 155 5.92 7.29 -42.20
C SER A 155 6.51 5.91 -42.47
N TYR A 156 6.87 5.68 -43.74
CA TYR A 156 7.60 4.50 -44.22
C TYR A 156 9.09 4.63 -43.87
N ASP A 157 9.43 4.58 -42.59
CA ASP A 157 10.83 4.54 -42.18
C ASP A 157 11.23 3.12 -41.75
N GLN A 158 11.88 2.46 -42.72
CA GLN A 158 12.90 1.42 -42.61
C GLN A 158 12.66 0.36 -41.53
N ALA A 159 11.99 -0.74 -41.91
CA ALA A 159 12.07 -1.97 -41.14
C ALA A 159 13.55 -2.34 -40.92
N ILE A 160 13.92 -2.62 -39.67
CA ILE A 160 15.30 -2.84 -39.28
C ILE A 160 15.59 -4.34 -39.44
N ARG A 161 16.64 -4.68 -40.19
CA ARG A 161 17.13 -6.06 -40.27
C ARG A 161 18.12 -6.29 -39.15
N ASN A 162 17.97 -7.38 -38.41
CA ASN A 162 18.94 -7.77 -37.39
C ASN A 162 20.11 -8.50 -38.07
N ASP A 163 21.32 -7.95 -37.94
CA ASP A 163 22.53 -8.46 -38.59
C ASP A 163 22.95 -9.85 -38.06
N GLU A 164 22.54 -10.23 -36.84
CA GLU A 164 22.89 -11.52 -36.22
C GLU A 164 21.95 -12.66 -36.62
N THR A 165 20.65 -12.38 -36.79
CA THR A 165 19.64 -13.41 -37.10
C THR A 165 19.22 -13.42 -38.57
N GLY A 166 19.56 -12.36 -39.32
CA GLY A 166 19.15 -12.19 -40.72
C GLY A 166 17.67 -11.91 -40.92
N LEU A 167 16.87 -11.91 -39.84
CA LEU A 167 15.42 -11.69 -39.81
C LEU A 167 15.09 -10.20 -39.72
N TRP A 168 13.94 -9.84 -40.28
CA TRP A 168 13.38 -8.50 -40.30
C TRP A 168 12.52 -8.26 -39.06
N GLN A 169 12.65 -7.05 -38.52
CA GLN A 169 11.83 -6.56 -37.41
C GLN A 169 10.79 -5.55 -37.89
N CYS A 170 9.53 -5.77 -37.52
CA CYS A 170 8.47 -4.79 -37.77
C CYS A 170 8.71 -3.53 -36.90
N PRO A 171 8.75 -2.32 -37.49
CA PRO A 171 9.04 -1.09 -36.73
C PRO A 171 7.93 -0.70 -35.74
N PHE A 172 6.72 -1.26 -35.91
CA PHE A 172 5.55 -0.91 -35.11
C PHE A 172 5.30 -1.87 -33.94
N CYS A 173 5.17 -3.18 -34.21
CA CYS A 173 4.95 -4.19 -33.18
C CYS A 173 6.25 -4.80 -32.62
N GLN A 174 7.40 -4.49 -33.22
CA GLN A 174 8.73 -4.99 -32.85
C GLN A 174 8.89 -6.53 -32.91
N GLN A 175 7.96 -7.22 -33.58
CA GLN A 175 8.12 -8.65 -33.90
C GLN A 175 9.28 -8.83 -34.88
N ASP A 176 10.18 -9.76 -34.58
CA ASP A 176 11.48 -10.01 -35.21
C ASP A 176 11.56 -11.36 -35.92
N ASN A 177 10.41 -11.96 -36.24
CA ASN A 177 10.30 -13.32 -36.79
C ASN A 177 10.09 -13.35 -38.32
N PHE A 178 10.31 -12.25 -39.03
CA PHE A 178 10.01 -12.16 -40.47
C PHE A 178 11.25 -12.50 -41.32
N PRO A 179 11.21 -13.53 -42.18
CA PRO A 179 12.32 -13.86 -43.08
C PRO A 179 12.55 -12.80 -44.18
N GLU A 180 11.47 -12.18 -44.68
CA GLU A 180 11.51 -11.21 -45.77
C GLU A 180 10.78 -9.91 -45.43
N LEU A 181 11.24 -8.80 -46.02
CA LEU A 181 10.62 -7.47 -45.87
C LEU A 181 9.15 -7.47 -46.34
N SER A 182 8.82 -8.23 -47.38
CA SER A 182 7.46 -8.35 -47.93
C SER A 182 6.47 -8.93 -46.91
N GLU A 183 6.92 -9.86 -46.06
CA GLU A 183 6.09 -10.44 -45.01
C GLU A 183 5.79 -9.45 -43.88
N VAL A 184 6.72 -8.53 -43.58
CA VAL A 184 6.49 -7.45 -42.61
C VAL A 184 5.36 -6.53 -43.06
N TRP A 185 5.31 -6.19 -44.36
CA TRP A 185 4.25 -5.35 -44.92
C TRP A 185 2.92 -6.09 -45.05
N ASN A 186 2.94 -7.38 -45.43
CA ASN A 186 1.74 -8.22 -45.40
C ASN A 186 1.16 -8.34 -43.99
N HIS A 187 1.99 -8.45 -42.95
CA HIS A 187 1.54 -8.46 -41.56
C HIS A 187 0.88 -7.13 -41.13
N PHE A 188 1.38 -6.01 -41.65
CA PHE A 188 0.79 -4.69 -41.42
C PHE A 188 -0.54 -4.51 -42.17
N ASP A 189 -0.56 -4.77 -43.48
CA ASP A 189 -1.72 -4.56 -44.36
C ASP A 189 -2.85 -5.54 -44.08
N SER A 190 -2.54 -6.77 -43.64
CA SER A 190 -3.55 -7.74 -43.19
C SER A 190 -4.22 -7.38 -41.86
N GLY A 191 -3.75 -6.32 -41.17
CA GLY A 191 -4.26 -5.91 -39.87
C GLY A 191 -3.87 -6.84 -38.72
N SER A 192 -2.96 -7.79 -38.97
CA SER A 192 -2.39 -8.71 -37.97
C SER A 192 -1.44 -8.00 -37.01
N CYS A 193 -0.96 -6.81 -37.39
CA CYS A 193 -0.11 -5.97 -36.55
C CYS A 193 -0.91 -5.30 -35.43
N PRO A 194 -0.60 -5.57 -34.14
CA PRO A 194 -1.24 -4.89 -33.03
C PRO A 194 -0.86 -3.39 -32.99
N GLY A 195 0.28 -3.01 -33.56
CA GLY A 195 0.84 -1.65 -33.52
C GLY A 195 1.71 -1.40 -32.29
N GLN A 196 2.17 -0.16 -32.13
CA GLN A 196 3.09 0.22 -31.06
C GLN A 196 2.38 0.26 -29.71
N ALA A 197 2.93 -0.42 -28.71
CA ALA A 197 2.36 -0.43 -27.35
C ALA A 197 2.55 0.94 -26.67
N ILE A 198 1.44 1.65 -26.43
CA ILE A 198 1.43 2.98 -25.80
C ILE A 198 1.43 2.87 -24.27
N GLY A 199 0.80 1.81 -23.75
CA GLY A 199 0.64 1.63 -22.32
C GLY A 199 -0.20 0.42 -21.98
N VAL A 200 -0.47 0.25 -20.70
CA VAL A 200 -1.18 -0.86 -20.11
C VAL A 200 -2.52 -0.35 -19.59
N LYS A 201 -3.60 -1.00 -19.99
CA LYS A 201 -4.93 -0.78 -19.43
C LYS A 201 -5.07 -1.61 -18.17
N THR A 202 -5.58 -0.98 -17.13
CA THR A 202 -5.80 -1.58 -15.83
C THR A 202 -7.20 -1.28 -15.36
N ARG A 203 -7.67 -2.03 -14.38
CA ARG A 203 -8.94 -1.80 -13.72
C ARG A 203 -8.71 -1.80 -12.22
N LEU A 204 -9.31 -0.81 -11.57
CA LEU A 204 -9.30 -0.63 -10.13
C LEU A 204 -10.47 -1.38 -9.50
N ASP A 205 -10.35 -1.69 -8.22
CA ASP A 205 -11.39 -2.43 -7.48
C ASP A 205 -12.68 -1.61 -7.33
N ASN A 206 -12.56 -0.28 -7.32
CA ASN A 206 -13.69 0.66 -7.33
C ASN A 206 -14.37 0.82 -8.70
N GLY A 207 -13.96 0.05 -9.71
CA GLY A 207 -14.55 0.06 -11.05
C GLY A 207 -14.00 1.13 -12.00
N VAL A 208 -13.12 2.03 -11.52
CA VAL A 208 -12.46 3.06 -12.35
C VAL A 208 -11.46 2.41 -13.32
N THR A 209 -11.36 2.96 -14.52
CA THR A 209 -10.40 2.50 -15.52
C THR A 209 -9.04 3.14 -15.31
N GLY A 210 -7.98 2.36 -15.25
CA GLY A 210 -6.63 2.86 -15.05
C GLY A 210 -5.80 2.76 -16.33
N PHE A 211 -4.94 3.74 -16.61
CA PHE A 211 -4.03 3.72 -17.74
C PHE A 211 -2.59 3.97 -17.29
N ILE A 212 -1.68 3.03 -17.59
CA ILE A 212 -0.24 3.17 -17.30
C ILE A 212 0.50 3.37 -18.62
N PRO A 213 1.01 4.57 -18.92
CA PRO A 213 1.86 4.79 -20.09
C PRO A 213 3.12 3.89 -20.06
N THR A 214 3.61 3.42 -21.21
CA THR A 214 4.82 2.58 -21.29
C THR A 214 6.04 3.24 -20.64
N LYS A 215 6.11 4.58 -20.68
CA LYS A 215 7.15 5.40 -20.03
C LYS A 215 7.15 5.29 -18.50
N PHE A 216 6.00 4.99 -17.90
CA PHE A 216 5.80 4.91 -16.44
C PHE A 216 5.63 3.48 -15.93
N LEU A 217 5.96 2.48 -16.76
CA LEU A 217 5.88 1.08 -16.36
C LEU A 217 7.08 0.64 -15.50
N SER A 218 8.26 1.20 -15.76
CA SER A 218 9.53 0.80 -15.13
C SER A 218 10.55 1.93 -15.25
N ASP A 219 11.52 1.98 -14.34
CA ASP A 219 12.65 2.94 -14.42
C ASP A 219 13.59 2.64 -15.59
N LYS A 220 13.63 1.37 -16.04
CA LYS A 220 14.36 0.95 -17.24
C LYS A 220 13.47 1.11 -18.47
N VAL A 221 14.05 1.49 -19.60
CA VAL A 221 13.33 1.59 -20.88
C VAL A 221 12.76 0.21 -21.25
N VAL A 222 11.43 0.12 -21.29
CA VAL A 222 10.71 -1.10 -21.69
C VAL A 222 10.30 -0.98 -23.14
N LYS A 223 10.81 -1.87 -23.99
CA LYS A 223 10.42 -1.95 -25.40
C LYS A 223 9.08 -2.67 -25.57
N ARG A 224 8.90 -3.79 -24.87
CA ARG A 224 7.67 -4.60 -24.88
C ARG A 224 7.07 -4.67 -23.46
N PRO A 225 5.88 -4.10 -23.21
CA PRO A 225 5.25 -4.17 -21.89
C PRO A 225 4.89 -5.61 -21.47
N GLU A 226 4.68 -6.52 -22.42
CA GLU A 226 4.38 -7.94 -22.21
C GLU A 226 5.46 -8.71 -21.43
N GLU A 227 6.71 -8.27 -21.49
CA GLU A 227 7.81 -8.89 -20.73
C GLU A 227 7.69 -8.62 -19.22
N ARG A 228 7.00 -7.54 -18.86
CA ARG A 228 6.87 -7.08 -17.47
C ARG A 228 5.49 -7.34 -16.88
N VAL A 229 4.45 -7.23 -17.70
CA VAL A 229 3.06 -7.37 -17.24
C VAL A 229 2.30 -8.36 -18.11
N LYS A 230 1.45 -9.15 -17.45
CA LYS A 230 0.50 -10.06 -18.10
C LYS A 230 -0.91 -9.65 -17.75
N VAL A 231 -1.84 -9.93 -18.66
CA VAL A 231 -3.27 -9.72 -18.42
C VAL A 231 -3.71 -10.60 -17.24
N GLY A 232 -4.45 -10.00 -16.30
CA GLY A 232 -4.86 -10.62 -15.04
C GLY A 232 -3.88 -10.46 -13.89
N MET A 233 -2.69 -9.89 -14.11
CA MET A 233 -1.73 -9.65 -13.03
C MET A 233 -2.13 -8.42 -12.20
N THR A 234 -2.05 -8.54 -10.87
CA THR A 234 -2.17 -7.43 -9.93
C THR A 234 -0.86 -6.64 -9.88
N VAL A 235 -0.91 -5.33 -10.11
CA VAL A 235 0.24 -4.43 -10.03
C VAL A 235 -0.02 -3.33 -9.00
N HIS A 236 1.02 -2.95 -8.26
CA HIS A 236 0.98 -1.77 -7.39
C HIS A 236 1.29 -0.55 -8.23
N CYS A 237 0.46 0.48 -8.14
CA CYS A 237 0.59 1.71 -8.91
C CYS A 237 0.29 2.92 -8.03
N ARG A 238 0.79 4.10 -8.41
CA ARG A 238 0.35 5.38 -7.86
C ARG A 238 -0.47 6.16 -8.86
N ILE A 239 -1.47 6.89 -8.36
CA ILE A 239 -2.30 7.79 -9.18
C ILE A 239 -1.48 9.03 -9.53
N MET A 240 -1.37 9.35 -10.81
CA MET A 240 -0.76 10.61 -11.27
C MET A 240 -1.81 11.66 -11.59
N LYS A 241 -2.92 11.25 -12.21
CA LYS A 241 -3.99 12.15 -12.64
C LYS A 241 -5.32 11.41 -12.60
N ILE A 242 -6.37 12.12 -12.22
CA ILE A 242 -7.75 11.60 -12.21
C ILE A 242 -8.56 12.41 -13.23
N ASP A 243 -9.19 11.73 -14.16
CA ASP A 243 -10.16 12.29 -15.11
C ASP A 243 -11.56 11.86 -14.64
N ILE A 244 -12.22 12.78 -13.96
CA ILE A 244 -13.53 12.62 -13.30
C ILE A 244 -14.64 12.43 -14.34
N GLU A 245 -14.52 13.05 -15.51
CA GLU A 245 -15.55 12.97 -16.56
C GLU A 245 -15.58 11.59 -17.22
N LYS A 246 -14.42 10.96 -17.38
CA LYS A 246 -14.28 9.66 -18.06
C LYS A 246 -14.22 8.46 -17.11
N PHE A 247 -14.29 8.68 -15.80
CA PHE A 247 -14.04 7.64 -14.79
C PHE A 247 -12.73 6.89 -15.09
N SER A 248 -11.67 7.67 -15.34
CA SER A 248 -10.36 7.13 -15.68
C SER A 248 -9.24 7.79 -14.90
N ALA A 249 -8.19 7.03 -14.58
CA ALA A 249 -7.02 7.54 -13.88
C ALA A 249 -5.74 7.15 -14.61
N ASP A 250 -4.81 8.09 -14.74
CA ASP A 250 -3.46 7.82 -15.21
C ASP A 250 -2.61 7.38 -14.02
N LEU A 251 -1.90 6.28 -14.21
CA LEU A 251 -1.19 5.56 -13.16
C LEU A 251 0.31 5.42 -13.51
N THR A 252 1.15 5.36 -12.48
CA THR A 252 2.58 5.02 -12.59
C THR A 252 2.91 3.76 -11.81
N CYS A 253 3.76 2.91 -12.39
CA CYS A 253 4.29 1.68 -11.81
C CYS A 253 5.82 1.71 -11.68
N ARG A 254 6.46 2.88 -11.83
CA ARG A 254 7.92 3.00 -11.67
C ARG A 254 8.33 2.75 -10.23
N THR A 255 9.42 2.02 -10.02
CA THR A 255 9.91 1.70 -8.67
C THR A 255 10.25 2.96 -7.89
N SER A 256 10.81 3.98 -8.56
CA SER A 256 11.09 5.30 -7.99
C SER A 256 9.84 5.98 -7.44
N ASP A 257 8.77 6.04 -8.24
CA ASP A 257 7.49 6.66 -7.86
C ASP A 257 6.78 5.85 -6.76
N LEU A 258 6.80 4.51 -6.84
CA LEU A 258 6.19 3.65 -5.83
C LEU A 258 6.83 3.85 -4.46
N MET A 259 8.16 3.86 -4.40
CA MET A 259 8.93 4.11 -3.19
C MET A 259 8.80 5.56 -2.71
N ASP A 260 8.43 6.49 -3.59
CA ASP A 260 8.27 7.91 -3.27
C ASP A 260 9.50 8.49 -2.58
N ARG A 261 10.67 8.23 -3.19
CA ARG A 261 11.98 8.62 -2.63
C ARG A 261 12.11 10.13 -2.39
N ASN A 262 11.34 10.93 -3.13
CA ASN A 262 11.35 12.39 -3.04
C ASN A 262 10.23 12.94 -2.13
N ASN A 263 9.36 12.10 -1.54
CA ASN A 263 8.15 12.50 -0.81
C ASN A 263 7.28 13.50 -1.60
N GLU A 264 7.15 13.30 -2.91
CA GLU A 264 6.34 14.15 -3.79
C GLU A 264 4.87 13.73 -3.80
N TRP A 265 4.58 12.47 -3.47
CA TRP A 265 3.27 11.86 -3.68
C TRP A 265 2.49 11.57 -2.40
N LYS A 266 3.17 11.35 -1.27
CA LYS A 266 2.50 11.21 0.03
C LYS A 266 1.91 12.56 0.45
N LEU A 267 0.76 12.49 1.11
CA LEU A 267 0.15 13.66 1.74
C LEU A 267 1.15 14.27 2.74
N PRO A 268 1.13 15.60 2.90
CA PRO A 268 1.90 16.26 3.96
C PRO A 268 1.59 15.61 5.31
N LYS A 269 2.65 15.30 6.06
CA LYS A 269 2.52 14.80 7.43
C LYS A 269 2.01 15.93 8.33
N ASP A 270 1.10 15.60 9.23
CA ASP A 270 0.58 16.56 10.20
C ASP A 270 1.68 17.05 11.16
N THR A 271 1.48 18.24 11.72
CA THR A 271 2.26 18.86 12.79
C THR A 271 2.49 17.97 14.01
N TYR A 272 1.56 17.07 14.33
CA TYR A 272 1.67 16.12 15.44
C TYR A 272 2.30 14.77 15.05
N TYR A 273 2.80 14.63 13.82
CA TYR A 273 3.45 13.40 13.37
C TYR A 273 4.82 13.23 14.06
N ASP A 274 5.03 12.06 14.67
CA ASP A 274 6.28 11.73 15.36
C ASP A 274 7.34 11.24 14.35
N PHE A 275 8.15 12.17 13.87
CA PHE A 275 9.26 11.88 12.95
C PHE A 275 10.38 11.06 13.60
N ASP A 276 10.57 11.15 14.92
CA ASP A 276 11.63 10.44 15.64
C ASP A 276 11.30 8.95 15.76
N ALA A 277 10.03 8.63 16.05
CA ALA A 277 9.54 7.26 16.09
C ALA A 277 9.65 6.56 14.71
N GLU A 278 9.23 7.23 13.63
CA GLU A 278 9.35 6.68 12.27
C GLU A 278 10.82 6.41 11.89
N ALA A 279 11.71 7.35 12.21
CA ALA A 279 13.15 7.17 11.93
C ALA A 279 13.74 5.99 12.71
N ALA A 280 13.32 5.79 13.96
CA ALA A 280 13.74 4.65 14.77
C ALA A 280 13.25 3.32 14.17
N ASP A 281 11.99 3.24 13.75
CA ASP A 281 11.41 2.05 13.12
C ASP A 281 12.11 1.71 11.79
N HIS A 282 12.34 2.73 10.94
CA HIS A 282 13.03 2.53 9.67
C HIS A 282 14.45 2.00 9.86
N LYS A 283 15.16 2.50 10.88
CA LYS A 283 16.50 2.02 11.23
C LYS A 283 16.48 0.58 11.75
N GLN A 284 15.50 0.22 12.58
CA GLN A 284 15.34 -1.16 13.04
C GLN A 284 15.05 -2.13 11.89
N GLU A 285 14.19 -1.73 10.94
CA GLU A 285 13.86 -2.55 9.78
C GLU A 285 15.07 -2.73 8.84
N GLU A 286 15.84 -1.67 8.60
CA GLU A 286 17.09 -1.75 7.84
C GLU A 286 18.12 -2.66 8.52
N ASP A 287 18.29 -2.55 9.84
CA ASP A 287 19.19 -3.40 10.60
C ASP A 287 18.74 -4.86 10.59
N MET A 288 17.43 -5.13 10.65
CA MET A 288 16.88 -6.47 10.49
C MET A 288 17.10 -7.03 9.08
N LYS A 289 16.86 -6.24 8.03
CA LYS A 289 17.13 -6.63 6.64
C LYS A 289 18.61 -6.92 6.40
N ARG A 290 19.51 -6.09 6.94
CA ARG A 290 20.96 -6.32 6.91
C ARG A 290 21.35 -7.61 7.64
N LYS A 291 20.74 -7.91 8.78
CA LYS A 291 20.97 -9.17 9.51
C LYS A 291 20.49 -10.39 8.72
N GLN A 292 19.32 -10.32 8.07
CA GLN A 292 18.80 -11.40 7.22
C GLN A 292 19.61 -11.61 5.94
N GLN A 293 20.09 -10.53 5.31
CA GLN A 293 20.94 -10.63 4.11
C GLN A 293 22.34 -11.20 4.40
N ARG A 294 22.86 -11.06 5.63
CA ARG A 294 24.14 -11.69 6.02
C ARG A 294 24.05 -13.20 6.13
N THR A 295 22.85 -13.77 6.28
CA THR A 295 22.64 -15.22 6.32
C THR A 295 22.31 -15.76 4.93
N THR A 296 23.19 -15.57 3.95
CA THR A 296 23.07 -16.22 2.64
C THR A 296 23.43 -17.69 2.79
N TYR A 297 22.50 -18.48 3.33
CA TYR A 297 22.60 -19.93 3.39
C TYR A 297 22.42 -20.50 1.98
N ILE A 298 23.52 -20.73 1.27
CA ILE A 298 23.52 -21.31 -0.07
C ILE A 298 23.46 -22.84 0.06
N LYS A 299 22.38 -23.45 -0.43
CA LYS A 299 22.27 -24.92 -0.53
C LYS A 299 23.29 -25.44 -1.54
N ARG A 300 24.14 -26.38 -1.14
CA ARG A 300 25.16 -27.00 -2.01
C ARG A 300 24.68 -28.30 -2.63
N VAL A 301 25.22 -28.64 -3.79
CA VAL A 301 24.95 -29.91 -4.47
C VAL A 301 26.22 -30.76 -4.45
N ILE A 302 26.51 -31.34 -3.28
CA ILE A 302 27.68 -32.20 -3.06
C ILE A 302 27.15 -33.62 -2.77
N ALA A 303 27.56 -34.58 -3.58
CA ALA A 303 27.16 -35.98 -3.43
C ALA A 303 28.11 -36.70 -2.47
N HIS A 304 27.79 -36.71 -1.18
CA HIS A 304 28.56 -37.43 -0.17
C HIS A 304 27.65 -37.88 0.99
N PRO A 305 27.76 -39.12 1.50
CA PRO A 305 26.87 -39.64 2.56
C PRO A 305 26.85 -38.79 3.83
N SER A 306 28.00 -38.27 4.24
CA SER A 306 28.13 -37.42 5.43
C SER A 306 27.79 -35.94 5.18
N PHE A 307 27.53 -35.52 3.94
CA PHE A 307 27.29 -34.12 3.61
C PHE A 307 25.81 -33.74 3.78
N HIS A 308 25.56 -32.72 4.59
CA HIS A 308 24.22 -32.24 4.91
C HIS A 308 24.13 -30.72 4.77
N ASN A 309 23.12 -30.27 4.02
CA ASN A 309 22.73 -28.87 4.01
C ASN A 309 21.93 -28.53 5.29
N ILE A 310 22.65 -28.37 6.40
CA ILE A 310 22.10 -27.98 7.71
C ILE A 310 22.94 -26.89 8.39
N ASN A 311 22.34 -26.19 9.36
CA ASN A 311 23.02 -25.17 10.16
C ASN A 311 23.76 -25.76 11.39
N PHE A 312 24.52 -24.93 12.12
CA PHE A 312 25.29 -25.35 13.30
C PHE A 312 24.43 -26.09 14.34
N LYS A 313 23.29 -25.52 14.73
CA LYS A 313 22.41 -26.09 15.77
C LYS A 313 21.76 -27.40 15.33
N GLN A 314 21.37 -27.50 14.06
CA GLN A 314 20.82 -28.73 13.49
C GLN A 314 21.88 -29.82 13.43
N ALA A 315 23.14 -29.47 13.13
CA ALA A 315 24.25 -30.42 13.13
C ALA A 315 24.52 -30.98 14.54
N GLU A 316 24.56 -30.14 15.57
CA GLU A 316 24.71 -30.62 16.96
C GLU A 316 23.59 -31.57 17.37
N LYS A 317 22.35 -31.24 17.03
CA LYS A 317 21.19 -32.09 17.34
C LYS A 317 21.20 -33.43 16.60
N MET A 318 21.67 -33.48 15.35
CA MET A 318 21.86 -34.75 14.64
C MET A 318 23.01 -35.55 15.25
N MET A 319 24.07 -34.88 15.70
CA MET A 319 25.24 -35.51 16.31
C MET A 319 24.95 -36.14 17.69
N GLU A 320 23.92 -35.65 18.40
CA GLU A 320 23.46 -36.28 19.65
C GLU A 320 23.07 -37.75 19.44
N THR A 321 22.40 -38.05 18.33
CA THR A 321 21.93 -39.42 17.99
C THR A 321 23.00 -40.32 17.35
N MET A 322 24.16 -39.77 17.00
CA MET A 322 25.24 -40.48 16.31
C MET A 322 26.25 -41.10 17.29
N ASP A 323 27.06 -42.03 16.79
CA ASP A 323 28.09 -42.72 17.59
C ASP A 323 29.42 -41.96 17.62
N GLN A 324 30.31 -42.35 18.53
CA GLN A 324 31.63 -41.73 18.67
C GLN A 324 32.48 -41.97 17.40
N GLY A 325 32.98 -40.89 16.82
CA GLY A 325 33.73 -40.93 15.55
C GLY A 325 32.88 -40.69 14.30
N ASP A 326 31.56 -40.60 14.41
CA ASP A 326 30.71 -40.22 13.28
C ASP A 326 30.94 -38.78 12.85
N VAL A 327 30.69 -38.51 11.57
CA VAL A 327 31.04 -37.25 10.90
C VAL A 327 29.84 -36.67 10.17
N ILE A 328 29.65 -35.36 10.33
CA ILE A 328 28.72 -34.54 9.56
C ILE A 328 29.52 -33.42 8.90
N ILE A 329 29.44 -33.34 7.57
CA ILE A 329 30.04 -32.26 6.78
C ILE A 329 28.92 -31.31 6.37
N ARG A 330 29.11 -30.00 6.58
CA ARG A 330 28.11 -28.99 6.24
C ARG A 330 28.75 -27.73 5.68
N PRO A 331 27.99 -26.88 4.95
CA PRO A 331 28.46 -25.55 4.58
C PRO A 331 28.87 -24.73 5.82
N SER A 332 29.96 -23.98 5.70
CA SER A 332 30.42 -23.07 6.75
C SER A 332 29.72 -21.72 6.66
N SER A 333 29.46 -21.10 7.80
CA SER A 333 28.97 -19.72 7.86
C SER A 333 30.08 -18.68 7.62
N LYS A 334 31.34 -19.11 7.54
CA LYS A 334 32.49 -18.21 7.32
C LYS A 334 32.60 -17.72 5.88
N GLY A 335 32.02 -18.43 4.92
CA GLY A 335 32.03 -18.03 3.53
C GLY A 335 31.72 -19.17 2.58
N GLU A 336 31.59 -18.84 1.30
CA GLU A 336 31.26 -19.80 0.25
C GLU A 336 32.40 -20.76 -0.11
N ASN A 337 33.62 -20.51 0.37
CA ASN A 337 34.80 -21.34 0.14
C ASN A 337 35.21 -22.11 1.40
N HIS A 338 34.26 -22.33 2.32
CA HIS A 338 34.51 -23.02 3.57
C HIS A 338 33.44 -24.08 3.83
N LEU A 339 33.89 -25.24 4.28
CA LEU A 339 33.07 -26.30 4.87
C LEU A 339 33.39 -26.43 6.35
N THR A 340 32.45 -26.97 7.12
CA THR A 340 32.72 -27.40 8.48
C THR A 340 32.52 -28.89 8.60
N VAL A 341 33.58 -29.60 8.97
CA VAL A 341 33.55 -31.01 9.31
C VAL A 341 33.34 -31.12 10.82
N THR A 342 32.18 -31.61 11.21
CA THR A 342 31.82 -31.82 12.62
C THR A 342 31.91 -33.30 12.92
N TRP A 343 32.66 -33.69 13.95
CA TRP A 343 32.76 -35.08 14.38
C TRP A 343 32.60 -35.22 15.90
N LYS A 344 32.08 -36.38 16.33
CA LYS A 344 31.78 -36.65 17.75
C LYS A 344 32.99 -37.17 18.51
N VAL A 345 33.54 -36.35 19.42
CA VAL A 345 34.70 -36.71 20.26
C VAL A 345 34.24 -37.59 21.42
N SER A 346 33.23 -37.13 22.16
CA SER A 346 32.61 -37.80 23.31
C SER A 346 31.14 -37.38 23.40
N ASP A 347 30.41 -37.91 24.37
CA ASP A 347 29.02 -37.54 24.60
C ASP A 347 28.87 -36.05 24.94
N GLY A 348 28.07 -35.32 24.16
CA GLY A 348 27.90 -33.87 24.27
C GLY A 348 29.16 -33.03 23.98
N ILE A 349 30.21 -33.60 23.37
CA ILE A 349 31.45 -32.91 22.98
C ILE A 349 31.73 -33.16 21.49
N TYR A 350 31.55 -32.10 20.68
CA TYR A 350 31.69 -32.16 19.22
C TYR A 350 32.81 -31.23 18.76
N GLN A 351 33.71 -31.73 17.90
CA GLN A 351 34.75 -30.90 17.32
C GLN A 351 34.32 -30.41 15.93
N HIS A 352 34.40 -29.10 15.73
CA HIS A 352 34.07 -28.46 14.45
C HIS A 352 35.36 -27.98 13.78
N VAL A 353 35.77 -28.71 12.75
CA VAL A 353 36.98 -28.43 11.96
C VAL A 353 36.57 -27.59 10.75
N ASP A 354 37.25 -26.46 10.56
CA ASP A 354 37.04 -25.59 9.40
C ASP A 354 37.92 -26.08 8.24
N VAL A 355 37.30 -26.32 7.09
CA VAL A 355 37.95 -26.78 5.87
C VAL A 355 37.84 -25.67 4.85
N ARG A 356 38.98 -25.19 4.35
CA ARG A 356 39.03 -24.17 3.30
C ARG A 356 39.12 -24.85 1.94
N GLU A 357 38.31 -24.43 1.00
CA GLU A 357 38.23 -25.00 -0.34
C GLU A 357 38.83 -24.02 -1.36
N GLU A 358 39.63 -24.53 -2.30
CA GLU A 358 40.19 -23.75 -3.40
C GLU A 358 39.89 -24.41 -4.75
N GLY A 359 39.99 -23.64 -5.84
CA GLY A 359 39.78 -24.14 -7.20
C GLY A 359 38.32 -24.53 -7.53
N LYS A 360 37.33 -23.72 -7.13
CA LYS A 360 35.91 -23.98 -7.45
C LYS A 360 35.54 -23.54 -8.86
N GLU A 361 34.86 -24.40 -9.60
CA GLU A 361 34.20 -24.04 -10.87
C GLU A 361 32.97 -23.16 -10.64
N ASN A 362 32.14 -23.49 -9.62
CA ASN A 362 30.90 -22.80 -9.29
C ASN A 362 30.65 -22.79 -7.77
N ALA A 363 29.95 -21.77 -7.27
CA ALA A 363 29.61 -21.61 -5.84
C ALA A 363 28.67 -22.70 -5.26
N PHE A 364 28.27 -23.70 -6.03
CA PHE A 364 27.42 -24.82 -5.58
C PHE A 364 28.19 -26.14 -5.44
N SER A 365 29.35 -26.24 -6.09
CA SER A 365 30.19 -27.43 -6.16
C SER A 365 31.27 -27.44 -5.07
N LEU A 366 31.87 -28.61 -4.86
CA LEU A 366 33.06 -28.79 -4.03
C LEU A 366 34.29 -28.19 -4.74
N GLY A 367 35.23 -27.63 -3.99
CA GLY A 367 36.54 -27.21 -4.52
C GLY A 367 37.39 -28.38 -5.02
N ALA A 368 38.36 -28.08 -5.89
CA ALA A 368 39.31 -29.07 -6.39
C ALA A 368 40.35 -29.48 -5.33
N THR A 369 40.66 -28.58 -4.38
CA THR A 369 41.58 -28.87 -3.27
C THR A 369 40.98 -28.39 -1.95
N LEU A 370 41.19 -29.19 -0.90
CA LEU A 370 40.65 -28.97 0.44
C LEU A 370 41.80 -28.82 1.43
N TRP A 371 41.76 -27.76 2.22
CA TRP A 371 42.82 -27.43 3.17
C TRP A 371 42.30 -27.48 4.61
N ILE A 372 42.99 -28.25 5.45
CA ILE A 372 42.80 -28.24 6.89
C ILE A 372 44.11 -27.80 7.54
N ASN A 373 44.10 -26.63 8.18
CA ASN A 373 45.30 -25.98 8.71
C ASN A 373 46.37 -25.75 7.62
N SER A 374 47.36 -26.65 7.51
CA SER A 374 48.46 -26.61 6.53
C SER A 374 48.54 -27.88 5.68
N GLU A 375 47.58 -28.79 5.82
CA GLU A 375 47.52 -30.06 5.09
C GLU A 375 46.49 -29.98 3.97
N GLU A 376 46.86 -30.52 2.81
CA GLU A 376 46.03 -30.59 1.61
C GLU A 376 45.39 -31.98 1.47
N PHE A 377 44.13 -31.98 1.05
CA PHE A 377 43.29 -33.16 0.84
C PHE A 377 42.60 -33.05 -0.53
N GLU A 378 42.46 -34.19 -1.20
CA GLU A 378 41.87 -34.28 -2.55
C GLU A 378 40.34 -34.33 -2.51
N ASP A 379 39.77 -35.08 -1.56
CA ASP A 379 38.32 -35.24 -1.43
C ASP A 379 37.85 -35.33 0.05
N LEU A 380 36.53 -35.41 0.23
CA LEU A 380 35.91 -35.48 1.56
C LEU A 380 36.17 -36.83 2.25
N ASP A 381 36.30 -37.92 1.49
CA ASP A 381 36.55 -39.25 2.04
C ASP A 381 37.98 -39.37 2.59
N GLU A 382 38.96 -38.75 1.92
CA GLU A 382 40.34 -38.64 2.39
C GLU A 382 40.39 -37.86 3.70
N ILE A 383 39.66 -36.75 3.84
CA ILE A 383 39.57 -36.01 5.11
C ILE A 383 39.04 -36.92 6.23
N VAL A 384 37.96 -37.67 5.96
CA VAL A 384 37.40 -38.57 6.96
C VAL A 384 38.41 -39.65 7.34
N ALA A 385 39.04 -40.30 6.36
CA ALA A 385 39.93 -41.43 6.57
C ALA A 385 41.30 -41.04 7.19
N ARG A 386 41.88 -39.92 6.75
CA ARG A 386 43.25 -39.51 7.11
C ARG A 386 43.31 -38.55 8.29
N TYR A 387 42.28 -37.71 8.46
CA TYR A 387 42.24 -36.74 9.56
C TYR A 387 41.32 -37.21 10.68
N VAL A 388 40.05 -37.50 10.39
CA VAL A 388 39.04 -37.74 11.44
C VAL A 388 39.17 -39.12 12.08
N GLN A 389 39.28 -40.20 11.30
CA GLN A 389 39.34 -41.57 11.84
C GLN A 389 40.52 -41.81 12.81
N PRO A 390 41.76 -41.35 12.53
CA PRO A 390 42.86 -41.47 13.48
C PRO A 390 42.60 -40.69 14.77
N MET A 391 42.07 -39.47 14.67
CA MET A 391 41.70 -38.67 15.85
C MET A 391 40.58 -39.32 16.67
N ALA A 392 39.58 -39.90 16.01
CA ALA A 392 38.51 -40.64 16.65
C ALA A 392 39.04 -41.90 17.36
N SER A 393 40.01 -42.60 16.76
CA SER A 393 40.69 -43.73 17.39
C SER A 393 41.44 -43.31 18.64
N PHE A 394 42.25 -42.24 18.58
CA PHE A 394 42.95 -41.73 19.77
C PHE A 394 41.99 -41.27 20.86
N ALA A 395 40.90 -40.59 20.49
CA ALA A 395 39.86 -40.22 21.43
C ALA A 395 39.26 -41.46 22.09
N ARG A 396 38.96 -42.51 21.32
CA ARG A 396 38.42 -43.78 21.84
C ARG A 396 39.39 -44.47 22.79
N ASP A 397 40.69 -44.48 22.48
CA ASP A 397 41.72 -45.05 23.35
C ASP A 397 41.80 -44.29 24.70
N LEU A 398 41.65 -42.96 24.68
CA LEU A 398 41.62 -42.14 25.89
C LEU A 398 40.32 -42.32 26.69
N LEU A 399 39.18 -42.43 26.02
CA LEU A 399 37.88 -42.70 26.65
C LEU A 399 37.83 -44.09 27.31
N ASN A 400 38.46 -45.09 26.69
CA ASN A 400 38.55 -46.45 27.22
C ASN A 400 39.65 -46.63 28.26
N HIS A 401 40.43 -45.58 28.55
CA HIS A 401 41.51 -45.68 29.53
C HIS A 401 40.93 -45.87 30.95
N LYS A 402 41.55 -46.76 31.74
CA LYS A 402 41.10 -47.14 33.10
C LYS A 402 40.90 -45.99 34.09
N TYR A 403 41.58 -44.87 33.86
CA TYR A 403 41.49 -43.66 34.68
C TYR A 403 40.79 -42.50 33.94
N TYR A 404 39.98 -42.81 32.93
CA TYR A 404 39.09 -41.83 32.32
C TYR A 404 37.96 -41.47 33.27
N GLN A 405 37.69 -40.17 33.39
CA GLN A 405 36.60 -39.60 34.15
C GLN A 405 36.03 -38.42 33.36
N ASP A 406 34.71 -38.28 33.31
CA ASP A 406 34.09 -37.17 32.57
C ASP A 406 34.29 -35.82 33.29
N CYS A 407 34.18 -35.81 34.63
CA CYS A 407 34.33 -34.60 35.46
C CYS A 407 33.48 -33.40 34.96
N SER A 408 32.24 -33.66 34.51
CA SER A 408 31.31 -32.68 33.94
C SER A 408 31.86 -31.96 32.69
N GLY A 409 32.37 -32.72 31.72
CA GLY A 409 32.92 -32.16 30.48
C GLY A 409 34.28 -31.49 30.66
N GLY A 410 35.09 -32.00 31.60
CA GLY A 410 36.46 -31.54 31.79
C GLY A 410 36.60 -30.25 32.61
N ASP A 411 35.81 -30.09 33.67
CA ASP A 411 36.02 -29.00 34.63
C ASP A 411 37.28 -29.24 35.49
N ARG A 412 38.21 -28.28 35.45
CA ARG A 412 39.50 -28.38 36.15
C ARG A 412 39.32 -28.50 37.66
N LYS A 413 38.35 -27.79 38.24
CA LYS A 413 38.13 -27.80 39.70
C LYS A 413 37.68 -29.17 40.19
N LYS A 414 36.74 -29.79 39.47
CA LYS A 414 36.25 -31.14 39.80
C LYS A 414 37.34 -32.20 39.66
N LEU A 415 38.20 -32.06 38.65
CA LEU A 415 39.36 -32.93 38.48
C LEU A 415 40.34 -32.79 39.65
N GLU A 416 40.67 -31.56 40.06
CA GLU A 416 41.52 -31.29 41.22
C GLU A 416 40.94 -31.84 42.53
N GLU A 417 39.64 -31.66 42.76
CA GLU A 417 38.93 -32.23 43.92
C GLU A 417 39.02 -33.76 43.94
N LEU A 418 38.86 -34.41 42.78
CA LEU A 418 38.97 -35.86 42.64
C LEU A 418 40.38 -36.37 42.90
N LEU A 419 41.40 -35.66 42.41
CA LEU A 419 42.81 -35.97 42.66
C LEU A 419 43.13 -35.85 44.15
N ILE A 420 42.74 -34.75 44.80
CA ILE A 420 42.96 -34.52 46.24
C ILE A 420 42.24 -35.57 47.07
N LYS A 421 40.99 -35.91 46.74
CA LYS A 421 40.22 -36.94 47.43
C LYS A 421 40.90 -38.31 47.33
N THR A 422 41.25 -38.74 46.13
CA THR A 422 41.88 -40.05 45.91
C THR A 422 43.27 -40.13 46.55
N LYS A 423 44.01 -39.01 46.56
CA LYS A 423 45.32 -38.92 47.23
C LYS A 423 45.21 -38.99 48.75
N LYS A 424 44.17 -38.40 49.34
CA LYS A 424 43.87 -38.51 50.78
C LYS A 424 43.47 -39.93 51.18
N GLU A 425 42.71 -40.63 50.33
CA GLU A 425 42.29 -42.02 50.57
C GLU A 425 43.47 -43.00 50.50
N LYS A 426 44.42 -42.81 49.58
CA LYS A 426 45.63 -43.64 49.46
C LYS A 426 46.91 -42.78 49.36
N PRO A 427 47.51 -42.38 50.49
CA PRO A 427 48.67 -41.48 50.50
C PRO A 427 49.91 -42.00 49.77
N THR A 428 50.11 -43.31 49.74
CA THR A 428 51.26 -43.97 49.06
C THR A 428 51.10 -44.07 47.55
N PHE A 429 49.89 -43.88 47.01
CA PHE A 429 49.59 -43.90 45.58
C PHE A 429 49.44 -42.47 45.04
N ILE A 430 49.90 -42.20 43.82
CA ILE A 430 49.67 -40.91 43.14
C ILE A 430 48.58 -41.14 42.08
N PRO A 431 47.34 -40.67 42.30
CA PRO A 431 46.29 -40.77 41.30
C PRO A 431 46.61 -39.85 40.12
N TYR A 432 46.23 -40.29 38.92
CA TYR A 432 46.18 -39.47 37.73
C TYR A 432 44.90 -39.81 36.98
N PHE A 433 44.23 -38.81 36.41
CA PHE A 433 42.97 -39.00 35.69
C PHE A 433 42.99 -38.24 34.37
N ILE A 434 42.22 -38.74 33.40
CA ILE A 434 42.07 -38.13 32.08
C ILE A 434 40.61 -37.73 31.86
N CYS A 435 40.37 -36.52 31.36
CA CYS A 435 39.03 -35.98 31.14
C CYS A 435 38.92 -35.30 29.77
N ALA A 436 37.78 -35.47 29.09
CA ALA A 436 37.53 -34.79 27.82
C ALA A 436 37.05 -33.35 28.06
N CYS A 437 37.60 -32.37 27.33
CA CYS A 437 37.21 -30.97 27.47
C CYS A 437 36.01 -30.62 26.57
N LYS A 438 34.92 -30.12 27.15
CA LYS A 438 33.78 -29.61 26.39
C LYS A 438 34.06 -28.28 25.68
N GLU A 439 34.76 -27.35 26.37
CA GLU A 439 35.13 -26.04 25.81
C GLU A 439 36.22 -26.13 24.73
N LEU A 440 37.03 -27.19 24.78
CA LEU A 440 38.11 -27.43 23.82
C LEU A 440 38.01 -28.86 23.26
N PRO A 441 37.03 -29.13 22.38
CA PRO A 441 36.86 -30.44 21.77
C PRO A 441 38.14 -30.89 21.05
N GLY A 442 38.54 -32.14 21.28
CA GLY A 442 39.79 -32.72 20.77
C GLY A 442 40.99 -32.55 21.71
N LYS A 443 40.84 -31.86 22.85
CA LYS A 443 41.84 -31.81 23.93
C LYS A 443 41.34 -32.54 25.17
N PHE A 444 42.28 -33.13 25.89
CA PHE A 444 42.02 -33.84 27.15
C PHE A 444 42.85 -33.21 28.26
N LEU A 445 42.25 -33.09 29.45
CA LEU A 445 42.99 -32.77 30.67
C LEU A 445 43.62 -34.05 31.20
N LEU A 446 44.89 -33.97 31.54
CA LEU A 446 45.60 -34.97 32.33
C LEU A 446 46.02 -34.28 33.63
N GLY A 447 45.44 -34.74 34.74
CA GLY A 447 45.64 -34.17 36.07
C GLY A 447 46.31 -35.14 37.03
#